data_AF-A0A497LBA4-F1
#
_entry.id   AF-A0A497LBA4-F1
#
_cell.length_a   1.000
_cell.length_b   1.000
_cell.length_c   1.000
_cell.angle_alpha   90.00
_cell.angle_beta   90.00
_cell.angle_gamma   90.00
#
_symmetry.space_group_name_H-M   'P 1'
#
loop_
_entity.id
_entity.type
_entity.pdbx_description
1 polymer ?
#
loop_
_entity_poly.entity_id
_entity_poly.type
_entity_poly.pdbx_seq_one_letter_code
_entity_poly.pdbx_strand_id
1 'polypeptide(L)'
;MGKCLVCGKESPTISGNLGVCLNCIREKTEKALAVTRQAHARSRAVFGLPPEPPHDADGVPCNVCANNCKIGLGKSGFCGLVWNVGGRLVRFGGTPAKGVLEWYYDALPTNCVSWWFCPGCTGNGYPKYAYKPEAETGYYNLAVFYGACSYDCLYCQNWH
;
A
#
# COMPACT_ATOMS: atom_id res chain seq x y z
N MET A 1 -10.15 14.52 20.18
CA MET A 1 -10.59 15.31 19.01
C MET A 1 -9.36 15.72 18.22
N GLY A 2 -9.33 15.57 16.90
CA GLY A 2 -8.16 15.96 16.11
C GLY A 2 -8.18 17.43 15.72
N LYS A 3 -7.00 17.99 15.43
CA LYS A 3 -6.80 19.40 15.07
C LYS A 3 -6.11 19.52 13.72
N CYS A 4 -6.64 20.37 12.85
CA CYS A 4 -5.99 20.71 11.60
C CYS A 4 -4.83 21.68 11.84
N LEU A 5 -3.61 21.27 11.51
CA LEU A 5 -2.40 22.08 11.65
C LEU A 5 -2.32 23.24 10.64
N VAL A 6 -3.18 23.24 9.61
CA VAL A 6 -3.22 24.31 8.59
C VAL A 6 -4.20 25.43 8.94
N CYS A 7 -5.36 25.11 9.52
CA CYS A 7 -6.41 26.11 9.81
C CYS A 7 -6.86 26.16 11.28
N GLY A 8 -6.30 25.32 12.15
CA GLY A 8 -6.63 25.28 13.58
C GLY A 8 -7.96 24.62 13.92
N LYS A 9 -8.81 24.27 12.93
CA LYS A 9 -10.10 23.61 13.17
C LYS A 9 -9.93 22.32 13.96
N GLU A 10 -10.76 22.13 14.97
CA GLU A 10 -10.86 20.89 15.74
C GLU A 10 -12.16 20.17 15.41
N SER A 11 -12.11 18.84 15.24
CA SER A 11 -13.28 18.05 14.89
C SER A 11 -13.03 16.55 15.14
N PRO A 12 -14.05 15.76 15.51
CA PRO A 12 -13.92 14.31 15.61
C PRO A 12 -13.57 13.62 14.29
N THR A 13 -13.84 14.26 13.14
CA THR A 13 -13.52 13.71 11.81
C THR A 13 -12.10 14.06 11.34
N ILE A 14 -11.33 14.82 12.12
CA ILE A 14 -9.93 15.08 11.84
C ILE A 14 -9.09 14.03 12.55
N SER A 15 -8.26 13.30 11.80
CA SER A 15 -7.28 12.39 12.39
C SER A 15 -6.17 13.17 13.10
N GLY A 16 -5.87 12.78 14.34
CA GLY A 16 -4.74 13.34 15.10
C GLY A 16 -3.38 13.04 14.47
N ASN A 17 -3.21 11.87 13.84
CA ASN A 17 -1.94 11.49 13.22
C ASN A 17 -1.75 12.13 11.84
N LEU A 18 -2.84 12.32 11.07
CA LEU A 18 -2.77 13.02 9.77
C LEU A 18 -2.63 14.53 9.97
N GLY A 19 -3.35 15.09 10.95
CA GLY A 19 -3.24 16.51 11.34
C GLY A 19 -3.81 17.50 10.33
N VAL A 20 -4.63 17.08 9.36
CA VAL A 20 -5.21 17.96 8.34
C VAL A 20 -6.69 17.63 8.10
N CYS A 21 -7.53 18.65 7.92
CA CYS A 21 -8.95 18.47 7.59
C CYS A 21 -9.21 18.42 6.07
N LEU A 22 -10.35 17.84 5.67
CA LEU A 22 -10.74 17.70 4.26
C LEU A 22 -10.70 19.02 3.48
N ASN A 23 -11.19 20.13 4.06
CA ASN A 23 -11.18 21.43 3.38
C ASN A 23 -9.75 21.88 3.08
N CYS A 24 -8.80 21.71 4.02
CA CYS A 24 -7.41 22.09 3.79
C CYS A 24 -6.72 21.18 2.77
N ILE A 25 -7.08 19.89 2.70
CA ILE A 25 -6.58 18.99 1.65
C ILE A 25 -7.02 19.47 0.26
N ARG A 26 -8.25 19.96 0.12
CA ARG A 26 -8.81 20.40 -1.16
C ARG A 26 -8.40 21.82 -1.56
N GLU A 27 -8.39 22.74 -0.61
CA GLU A 27 -8.26 24.18 -0.87
C GLU A 27 -6.88 24.74 -0.53
N LYS A 28 -6.08 24.02 0.28
CA LYS A 28 -4.75 24.45 0.75
C LYS A 28 -3.73 23.34 0.54
N THR A 29 -3.79 22.69 -0.63
CA THR A 29 -3.08 21.45 -0.98
C THR A 29 -1.60 21.47 -0.62
N GLU A 30 -0.84 22.50 -0.99
CA GLU A 30 0.60 22.57 -0.68
C GLU A 30 0.88 22.60 0.83
N LYS A 31 0.08 23.34 1.59
CA LYS A 31 0.21 23.39 3.06
C LYS A 31 -0.20 22.06 3.69
N ALA A 32 -1.25 21.43 3.16
CA ALA A 32 -1.67 20.10 3.58
C ALA A 32 -0.58 19.06 3.30
N LEU A 33 0.00 19.05 2.10
CA LEU A 33 1.08 18.15 1.69
C LEU A 33 2.32 18.31 2.56
N ALA A 34 2.70 19.54 2.93
CA ALA A 34 3.82 19.76 3.85
C ALA A 34 3.60 19.08 5.22
N VAL A 35 2.37 19.11 5.74
CA VAL A 35 2.01 18.43 6.99
C VAL A 35 1.95 16.91 6.80
N THR A 36 1.27 16.43 5.76
CA THR A 36 1.08 14.99 5.56
C THR A 36 2.39 14.28 5.21
N ARG A 37 3.31 14.91 4.46
CA ARG A 37 4.66 14.38 4.21
C ARG A 37 5.41 14.05 5.49
N GLN A 38 5.26 14.87 6.54
CA GLN A 38 5.87 14.58 7.84
C GLN A 38 5.22 13.37 8.54
N ALA A 39 3.91 13.18 8.39
CA ALA A 39 3.22 12.00 8.90
C ALA A 39 3.72 10.72 8.20
N HIS A 40 3.83 10.75 6.87
CA HIS A 40 4.41 9.68 6.06
C HIS A 40 5.86 9.37 6.44
N ALA A 41 6.73 10.40 6.49
CA ALA A 41 8.12 10.24 6.87
C ALA A 41 8.29 9.59 8.25
N ARG A 42 7.50 10.01 9.25
CA ARG A 42 7.52 9.41 10.60
C ARG A 42 7.08 7.95 10.58
N SER A 43 6.00 7.63 9.87
CA SER A 43 5.51 6.25 9.73
C SER A 43 6.59 5.34 9.13
N ARG A 44 7.25 5.80 8.08
CA ARG A 44 8.27 5.05 7.34
C ARG A 44 9.59 4.90 8.10
N ALA A 45 9.96 5.90 8.89
CA ALA A 45 11.18 5.88 9.69
C ALA A 45 11.22 4.72 10.71
N VAL A 46 10.07 4.30 11.25
CA VAL A 46 9.97 3.17 12.18
C VAL A 46 10.50 1.86 11.57
N PHE A 47 10.38 1.73 10.24
CA PHE A 47 10.84 0.56 9.49
C PHE A 47 12.19 0.78 8.79
N GLY A 48 12.86 1.92 9.04
CA GLY A 48 14.08 2.29 8.33
C GLY A 48 13.87 2.54 6.83
N LEU A 49 12.64 2.85 6.40
CA LEU A 49 12.31 3.07 5.01
C LEU A 49 12.54 4.53 4.58
N PRO A 50 12.94 4.80 3.32
CA PRO A 50 13.15 6.17 2.82
C PRO A 50 11.85 6.98 2.91
N PRO A 51 11.86 8.24 3.40
CA PRO A 51 10.64 9.03 3.58
C PRO A 51 9.98 9.43 2.26
N GLU A 52 10.75 9.49 1.17
CA GLU A 52 10.32 9.81 -0.19
C GLU A 52 11.02 8.85 -1.17
N PRO A 53 10.51 8.71 -2.42
CA PRO A 53 11.21 7.97 -3.45
C PRO A 53 12.65 8.47 -3.65
N PRO A 54 13.67 7.60 -3.53
CA PRO A 54 15.04 8.04 -3.65
C PRO A 54 15.36 8.44 -5.09
N HIS A 55 15.97 9.62 -5.23
CA HIS A 55 16.50 10.15 -6.49
C HIS A 55 17.97 10.55 -6.28
N ASP A 56 18.78 9.60 -5.80
CA ASP A 56 20.21 9.82 -5.56
C ASP A 56 20.93 10.14 -6.89
N ALA A 57 21.81 11.15 -6.88
CA ALA A 57 22.52 11.61 -8.07
C ALA A 57 23.29 10.46 -8.76
N ASP A 58 24.06 9.71 -7.96
CA ASP A 58 24.86 8.56 -8.38
C ASP A 58 24.13 7.21 -8.20
N GLY A 59 22.80 7.25 -8.05
CA GLY A 59 21.99 6.07 -7.82
C GLY A 59 21.73 5.25 -9.09
N VAL A 60 21.55 3.94 -8.91
CA VAL A 60 21.18 3.03 -10.01
C VAL A 60 19.66 3.11 -10.24
N PRO A 61 19.20 3.35 -11.48
CA PRO A 61 17.77 3.45 -11.79
C PRO A 61 17.06 2.08 -11.68
N CYS A 62 15.92 2.05 -11.00
CA CYS A 62 15.13 0.82 -10.80
C CYS A 62 14.05 0.59 -11.87
N ASN A 63 13.30 1.64 -12.24
CA ASN A 63 12.33 1.68 -13.36
C ASN A 63 11.21 0.59 -13.38
N VAL A 64 10.87 -0.02 -12.24
CA VAL A 64 9.82 -1.07 -12.18
C VAL A 64 8.41 -0.52 -11.89
N CYS A 65 8.31 0.66 -11.28
CA CYS A 65 7.03 1.28 -10.94
C CYS A 65 7.11 2.80 -11.11
N ALA A 66 5.98 3.49 -10.93
CA ALA A 66 5.85 4.93 -11.12
C ALA A 66 6.82 5.79 -10.26
N ASN A 67 7.34 5.25 -9.16
CA ASN A 67 8.29 5.97 -8.30
C ASN A 67 9.64 6.24 -8.96
N ASN A 68 10.01 5.50 -10.02
CA ASN A 68 11.24 5.72 -10.80
C ASN A 68 12.50 5.99 -9.95
N CYS A 69 12.67 5.20 -8.90
CA CYS A 69 13.74 5.39 -7.93
C CYS A 69 15.14 5.33 -8.58
N LYS A 70 16.02 6.27 -8.23
CA LYS A 70 17.49 6.15 -8.39
C LYS A 70 18.08 5.86 -7.01
N ILE A 71 18.57 4.63 -6.82
CA ILE A 71 18.93 4.11 -5.49
C ILE A 71 20.45 4.16 -5.31
N GLY A 72 20.91 4.99 -4.38
CA GLY A 72 22.33 5.13 -4.02
C GLY A 72 22.92 3.88 -3.34
N LEU A 73 24.24 3.76 -3.34
CA LEU A 73 24.95 2.61 -2.76
C LEU A 73 24.56 2.38 -1.29
N GLY A 74 24.25 1.13 -0.94
CA GLY A 74 23.85 0.74 0.42
C GLY A 74 22.46 1.20 0.84
N LYS A 75 21.69 1.84 -0.05
CA LYS A 75 20.32 2.29 0.21
C LYS A 75 19.28 1.34 -0.40
N SER A 76 18.06 1.46 0.11
CA SER A 76 16.88 0.77 -0.41
C SER A 76 16.04 1.70 -1.29
N GLY A 77 15.26 1.10 -2.19
CA GLY A 77 14.20 1.77 -2.92
C GLY A 77 13.00 2.07 -2.01
N PHE A 78 12.05 2.87 -2.51
CA PHE A 78 10.89 3.28 -1.73
C PHE A 78 10.04 2.11 -1.19
N CYS A 79 9.98 0.98 -1.91
CA CYS A 79 9.24 -0.20 -1.46
C CYS A 79 9.96 -1.04 -0.40
N GLY A 80 11.22 -0.74 -0.06
CA GLY A 80 12.03 -1.53 0.89
C GLY A 80 12.55 -2.87 0.36
N LEU A 81 11.98 -3.41 -0.73
CA LEU A 81 12.36 -4.72 -1.30
C LEU A 81 13.63 -4.72 -2.15
N VAL A 82 14.02 -3.56 -2.67
CA VAL A 82 15.12 -3.43 -3.65
C VAL A 82 16.25 -2.64 -3.00
N TRP A 83 17.46 -3.19 -3.02
CA TRP A 83 18.64 -2.55 -2.43
C TRP A 83 19.75 -2.41 -3.45
N ASN A 84 20.53 -1.34 -3.37
CA ASN A 84 21.77 -1.23 -4.12
C ASN A 84 22.92 -1.84 -3.30
N VAL A 85 23.33 -3.05 -3.67
CA VAL A 85 24.41 -3.80 -3.04
C VAL A 85 25.61 -3.84 -4.00
N GLY A 86 26.69 -3.14 -3.65
CA GLY A 86 27.91 -3.11 -4.47
C GLY A 86 27.69 -2.52 -5.87
N GLY A 87 26.81 -1.53 -6.02
CA GLY A 87 26.50 -0.90 -7.30
C GLY A 87 25.48 -1.66 -8.16
N ARG A 88 24.85 -2.71 -7.61
CA ARG A 88 23.84 -3.52 -8.31
C ARG A 88 22.55 -3.60 -7.52
N LEU A 89 21.42 -3.53 -8.22
CA LEU A 89 20.11 -3.68 -7.59
C LEU A 89 19.81 -5.16 -7.30
N VAL A 90 19.65 -5.48 -6.01
CA VAL A 90 19.25 -6.79 -5.51
C VAL A 90 17.80 -6.72 -5.05
N ARG A 91 16.98 -7.69 -5.46
CA ARG A 91 15.55 -7.80 -5.09
C ARG A 91 15.36 -8.95 -4.11
N PHE A 92 14.85 -8.64 -2.92
CA PHE A 92 14.58 -9.64 -1.89
C PHE A 92 13.17 -10.24 -1.99
N GLY A 93 12.28 -9.61 -2.78
CA GLY A 93 10.94 -10.09 -3.07
C GLY A 93 10.32 -9.33 -4.25
N GLY A 94 9.07 -9.68 -4.60
CA GLY A 94 8.38 -9.08 -5.74
C GLY A 94 8.94 -9.55 -7.09
N THR A 95 9.44 -10.79 -7.14
CA THR A 95 9.92 -11.45 -8.36
C THR A 95 9.11 -12.73 -8.61
N PRO A 96 9.07 -13.27 -9.84
CA PRO A 96 8.38 -14.54 -10.09
C PRO A 96 8.85 -15.71 -9.22
N ALA A 97 10.10 -15.68 -8.76
CA ALA A 97 10.68 -16.74 -7.92
C ALA A 97 10.57 -16.48 -6.40
N LYS A 98 10.28 -15.24 -5.97
CA LYS A 98 10.29 -14.82 -4.56
C LYS A 98 9.24 -13.75 -4.28
N GLY A 99 8.28 -14.07 -3.41
CA GLY A 99 7.30 -13.15 -2.85
C GLY A 99 7.45 -13.01 -1.34
N VAL A 100 7.19 -11.82 -0.81
CA VAL A 100 6.97 -11.60 0.63
C VAL A 100 5.46 -11.51 0.80
N LEU A 101 4.85 -12.57 1.34
CA LEU A 101 3.41 -12.74 1.32
C LEU A 101 2.90 -13.12 2.70
N GLU A 102 1.74 -12.58 3.03
CA GLU A 102 0.86 -13.11 4.04
C GLU A 102 -0.39 -13.67 3.37
N TRP A 103 -1.01 -14.65 4.00
CA TRP A 103 -2.21 -15.26 3.44
C TRP A 103 -3.11 -15.84 4.53
N TYR A 104 -4.40 -15.92 4.21
CA TYR A 104 -5.39 -16.61 5.02
C TYR A 104 -6.49 -17.21 4.14
N TYR A 105 -7.21 -18.19 4.68
CA TYR A 105 -8.42 -18.72 4.05
C TYR A 105 -9.59 -17.80 4.33
N ASP A 106 -10.17 -17.24 3.27
CA ASP A 106 -11.30 -16.32 3.36
C ASP A 106 -12.59 -17.05 2.95
N ALA A 107 -13.49 -17.26 3.91
CA ALA A 107 -14.69 -18.06 3.70
C ALA A 107 -15.63 -17.41 2.68
N LEU A 108 -16.22 -18.24 1.81
CA LEU A 108 -17.21 -17.80 0.84
C LEU A 108 -18.64 -17.90 1.45
N PRO A 109 -19.51 -16.90 1.19
CA PRO A 109 -19.27 -15.67 0.42
C PRO A 109 -18.37 -14.67 1.17
N THR A 110 -17.32 -14.22 0.49
CA THR A 110 -16.34 -13.25 1.01
C THR A 110 -16.94 -11.86 1.14
N ASN A 111 -16.34 -11.00 1.97
CA ASN A 111 -16.62 -9.56 1.99
C ASN A 111 -16.17 -8.81 0.71
N CYS A 112 -15.68 -9.53 -0.30
CA CYS A 112 -15.30 -8.96 -1.57
C CYS A 112 -16.42 -8.09 -2.15
N VAL A 113 -16.07 -6.83 -2.45
CA VAL A 113 -16.97 -5.84 -3.06
C VAL A 113 -17.49 -6.27 -4.44
N SER A 114 -16.90 -7.32 -5.02
CA SER A 114 -17.27 -7.92 -6.31
C SER A 114 -18.22 -9.12 -6.22
N TRP A 115 -18.76 -9.44 -5.03
CA TRP A 115 -19.61 -10.62 -4.83
C TRP A 115 -20.78 -10.74 -5.83
N TRP A 116 -21.36 -9.60 -6.23
CA TRP A 116 -22.56 -9.56 -7.09
C TRP A 116 -22.33 -9.98 -8.55
N PHE A 117 -21.07 -10.10 -9.00
CA PHE A 117 -20.72 -10.67 -10.31
C PHE A 117 -19.64 -11.76 -10.25
N CYS A 118 -19.16 -12.10 -9.05
CA CYS A 118 -18.15 -13.14 -8.88
C CYS A 118 -18.76 -14.52 -9.18
N PRO A 119 -18.14 -15.35 -10.05
CA PRO A 119 -18.61 -16.72 -10.28
C PRO A 119 -18.72 -17.56 -8.99
N GLY A 120 -17.79 -17.41 -8.05
CA GLY A 120 -17.86 -18.11 -6.74
C GLY A 120 -18.97 -17.62 -5.80
N CYS A 121 -19.69 -16.55 -6.17
CA CYS A 121 -20.84 -16.03 -5.42
C CYS A 121 -22.16 -16.15 -6.18
N THR A 122 -22.13 -16.32 -7.51
CA THR A 122 -23.31 -16.23 -8.37
C THR A 122 -23.46 -17.39 -9.36
N GLY A 123 -22.44 -18.24 -9.52
CA GLY A 123 -22.39 -19.28 -10.56
C GLY A 123 -22.39 -18.78 -12.01
N ASN A 124 -22.47 -17.46 -12.22
CA ASN A 124 -22.76 -16.86 -13.52
C ASN A 124 -21.50 -16.47 -14.30
N GLY A 125 -21.61 -16.47 -15.63
CA GLY A 125 -20.55 -16.07 -16.57
C GLY A 125 -19.48 -17.15 -16.78
N TYR A 126 -18.94 -17.71 -15.70
CA TYR A 126 -17.90 -18.73 -15.74
C TYR A 126 -18.20 -19.93 -14.83
N PRO A 127 -19.28 -20.69 -15.08
CA PRO A 127 -19.70 -21.80 -14.21
C PRO A 127 -18.65 -22.91 -14.08
N LYS A 128 -17.73 -23.05 -15.05
CA LYS A 128 -16.60 -23.99 -14.95
C LYS A 128 -15.61 -23.67 -13.82
N TYR A 129 -15.63 -22.45 -13.31
CA TYR A 129 -14.83 -21.99 -12.16
C TYR A 129 -15.70 -21.81 -10.91
N ALA A 130 -16.93 -22.31 -10.93
CA ALA A 130 -17.83 -22.27 -9.79
C ALA A 130 -18.17 -23.70 -9.35
N TYR A 131 -18.11 -23.95 -8.04
CA TYR A 131 -18.52 -25.20 -7.42
C TYR A 131 -20.04 -25.32 -7.29
N LYS A 132 -20.76 -24.18 -7.32
CA LYS A 132 -22.22 -24.10 -7.18
C LYS A 132 -22.80 -23.07 -8.15
N PRO A 133 -24.06 -23.24 -8.59
CA PRO A 133 -24.76 -22.20 -9.34
C PRO A 133 -25.15 -20.99 -8.48
N GLU A 134 -25.07 -21.09 -7.15
CA GLU A 134 -25.22 -20.00 -6.20
C GLU A 134 -23.93 -19.76 -5.38
N ALA A 135 -24.00 -18.94 -4.33
CA ALA A 135 -22.86 -18.65 -3.48
C ALA A 135 -22.21 -19.92 -2.88
N GLU A 136 -20.89 -20.01 -2.99
CA GLU A 136 -20.10 -21.16 -2.57
C GLU A 136 -19.90 -21.25 -1.05
N THR A 137 -21.00 -21.34 -0.31
CA THR A 137 -20.95 -21.58 1.14
C THR A 137 -20.17 -22.85 1.47
N GLY A 138 -19.25 -22.77 2.44
CA GLY A 138 -18.38 -23.86 2.86
C GLY A 138 -17.07 -23.99 2.05
N TYR A 139 -16.85 -23.11 1.08
CA TYR A 139 -15.58 -22.99 0.34
C TYR A 139 -14.80 -21.76 0.81
N TYR A 140 -13.54 -21.67 0.38
CA TYR A 140 -12.64 -20.58 0.77
C TYR A 140 -11.89 -20.06 -0.44
N ASN A 141 -11.69 -18.73 -0.49
CA ASN A 141 -10.63 -18.14 -1.27
C ASN A 141 -9.30 -18.26 -0.52
N LEU A 142 -8.20 -18.34 -1.27
CA LEU A 142 -6.89 -18.05 -0.73
C LEU A 142 -6.64 -16.53 -0.87
N ALA A 143 -6.85 -15.78 0.20
CA ALA A 143 -6.56 -14.35 0.21
C ALA A 143 -5.05 -14.17 0.42
N VAL A 144 -4.38 -13.53 -0.55
CA VAL A 144 -2.92 -13.35 -0.56
C VAL A 144 -2.59 -11.86 -0.60
N PHE A 145 -1.76 -11.44 0.33
CA PHE A 145 -1.35 -10.05 0.49
C PHE A 145 0.16 -9.92 0.34
N TYR A 146 0.60 -8.94 -0.44
CA TYR A 146 2.01 -8.63 -0.58
C TYR A 146 2.48 -7.79 0.60
N GLY A 147 3.56 -8.23 1.27
CA GLY A 147 4.17 -7.54 2.41
C GLY A 147 5.00 -6.31 2.04
N ALA A 148 4.94 -5.86 0.78
CA ALA A 148 5.55 -4.61 0.35
C ALA A 148 4.84 -4.03 -0.88
N CYS A 149 4.83 -2.70 -0.95
CA CYS A 149 4.10 -1.95 -1.97
C CYS A 149 4.95 -0.80 -2.52
N SER A 150 4.67 -0.35 -3.74
CA SER A 150 5.21 0.90 -4.28
C SER A 150 4.49 2.14 -3.75
N TYR A 151 3.33 1.97 -3.11
CA TYR A 151 2.56 3.07 -2.54
C TYR A 151 2.83 3.23 -1.05
N ASP A 152 2.54 4.42 -0.54
CA ASP A 152 2.58 4.74 0.89
C ASP A 152 1.23 5.30 1.31
N CYS A 153 0.39 4.42 1.85
CA CYS A 153 -0.95 4.76 2.33
C CYS A 153 -0.93 4.79 3.86
N LEU A 154 -1.19 5.94 4.48
CA LEU A 154 -1.48 5.98 5.91
C LEU A 154 -2.75 5.16 6.17
N TYR A 155 -2.72 4.34 7.22
CA TYR A 155 -3.79 3.37 7.56
C TYR A 155 -4.00 2.29 6.51
N CYS A 156 -2.95 1.89 5.78
CA CYS A 156 -2.95 0.65 5.02
C CYS A 156 -3.43 -0.48 5.94
N GLN A 157 -4.41 -1.27 5.51
CA GLN A 157 -4.90 -2.43 6.27
C GLN A 157 -4.02 -3.67 6.06
N ASN A 158 -3.06 -3.60 5.16
CA ASN A 158 -2.10 -4.66 4.85
C ASN A 158 -0.73 -4.27 5.41
N TRP A 159 -0.55 -4.41 6.73
CA TRP A 159 0.64 -3.96 7.48
C TRP A 159 1.08 -4.90 8.62
N HIS A 160 0.51 -6.10 8.69
CA HIS A 160 0.68 -7.03 9.82
C HIS A 160 2.12 -7.52 9.99
#